data_AF-A0A210QIK6-F1
#
_entry.id   AF-A0A210QIK6-F1
#
_cell.length_a   1.000
_cell.length_b   1.000
_cell.length_c   1.000
_cell.angle_alpha   90.00
_cell.angle_beta   90.00
_cell.angle_gamma   90.00
#
_symmetry.space_group_name_H-M   'P 1'
#
loop_
_entity.id
_entity.type
_entity.pdbx_description
1 polymer ?
#
loop_
_entity_poly.entity_id
_entity_poly.type
_entity_poly.pdbx_seq_one_letter_code
_entity_poly.pdbx_strand_id
1 'polypeptide(L)'
;MIESLSREISNSVCVDCVPGGNAEVIKLWTKDSRTLVVGLHLVFNIGGVLSPLIIAPYLMTNVVVRNSSHHVEDQAYAPNCTNGDNNVLRCSAINLSTSNTTFENTTISMLGDGQKFTSKIHIAYIISAVSCLLVAFLFMSLYFSKKWKCFVHSIGVATENDGTGGEVSKKEKSQLKLTRTFKIVALVVMITISTLSKAIDHAFAAYLSAFCVDALHWSTQNSSYLTSAYFVCVVIGGACGTIMTKVTSLIMYEGLQVALMLVSFICLALSVTHSAAAGIWVAASLFGFAKSVIFPLTLAWTNDSFVKISGKISSVFFTSTMAGSVTNPLLLGYIMTKFSKMWFCYFFLIESILLLIFYIIAVLLTKHAKHICRDNDSEQFDIT
;
A
#
# COMPACT_ATOMS: atom_id res chain seq x y z
N MET A 1 13.70 6.17 13.91
CA MET A 1 12.72 5.05 13.86
C MET A 1 11.29 5.57 14.03
N ILE A 2 10.93 6.22 15.15
CA ILE A 2 9.59 6.79 15.37
C ILE A 2 9.21 7.89 14.35
N GLU A 3 10.16 8.76 13.97
CA GLU A 3 9.90 9.79 12.95
C GLU A 3 9.75 9.23 11.52
N SER A 4 10.39 8.12 11.19
CA SER A 4 10.25 7.49 9.87
C SER A 4 8.92 6.75 9.76
N LEU A 5 8.49 6.08 10.84
CA LEU A 5 7.19 5.45 10.97
C LEU A 5 6.05 6.49 10.92
N SER A 6 6.21 7.62 11.61
CA SER A 6 5.24 8.73 11.57
C SER A 6 5.11 9.35 10.16
N ARG A 7 6.20 9.41 9.39
CA ARG A 7 6.21 9.95 8.02
C ARG A 7 5.51 9.02 7.02
N GLU A 8 5.74 7.71 7.10
CA GLU A 8 5.03 6.74 6.27
C GLU A 8 3.54 6.67 6.61
N ILE A 9 3.18 6.71 7.90
CA ILE A 9 1.78 6.74 8.34
C ILE A 9 1.10 8.02 7.85
N SER A 10 1.72 9.19 8.00
CA SER A 10 1.14 10.46 7.56
C SER A 10 1.00 10.57 6.04
N ASN A 11 1.95 10.05 5.26
CA ASN A 11 1.87 10.06 3.80
C ASN A 11 0.87 9.03 3.28
N SER A 12 0.71 7.88 3.96
CA SER A 12 -0.29 6.89 3.55
C SER A 12 -1.72 7.32 3.86
N VAL A 13 -1.95 7.90 5.04
CA VAL A 13 -3.28 8.37 5.47
C VAL A 13 -3.83 9.46 4.54
N CYS A 14 -2.98 10.34 4.00
CA CYS A 14 -3.41 11.37 3.05
C CYS A 14 -3.66 10.87 1.61
N VAL A 15 -3.03 9.77 1.18
CA VAL A 15 -3.11 9.28 -0.21
C VAL A 15 -4.22 8.23 -0.38
N ASP A 16 -4.55 7.44 0.65
CA ASP A 16 -5.67 6.49 0.64
C ASP A 16 -7.05 7.16 0.81
N CYS A 17 -7.10 8.49 0.96
CA CYS A 17 -8.25 9.27 1.42
C CYS A 17 -9.31 9.61 0.35
N VAL A 18 -9.43 8.88 -0.77
CA VAL A 18 -10.50 9.12 -1.76
C VAL A 18 -11.51 7.96 -1.86
N PRO A 19 -12.26 7.64 -0.77
CA PRO A 19 -13.32 6.63 -0.80
C PRO A 19 -14.46 6.98 -1.76
N GLY A 20 -14.71 8.28 -1.98
CA GLY A 20 -15.72 8.78 -2.92
C GLY A 20 -15.38 8.47 -4.38
N GLY A 21 -14.13 8.68 -4.79
CA GLY A 21 -13.68 8.44 -6.17
C GLY A 21 -13.78 6.97 -6.58
N ASN A 22 -13.37 6.06 -5.69
CA ASN A 22 -13.51 4.61 -5.92
C ASN A 22 -14.97 4.18 -6.09
N ALA A 23 -15.87 4.70 -5.24
CA ALA A 23 -17.30 4.40 -5.33
C ALA A 23 -17.93 4.98 -6.61
N GLU A 24 -17.54 6.19 -7.03
CA GLU A 24 -18.04 6.81 -8.25
C GLU A 24 -17.52 6.10 -9.51
N VAL A 25 -16.28 5.61 -9.53
CA VAL A 25 -15.76 4.79 -10.65
C VAL A 25 -16.58 3.51 -10.83
N ILE A 26 -16.90 2.82 -9.74
CA ILE A 26 -17.74 1.60 -9.77
C ILE A 26 -19.14 1.91 -10.28
N LYS A 27 -19.73 3.05 -9.88
CA LYS A 27 -21.05 3.48 -10.34
C LYS A 27 -21.08 3.93 -11.80
N LEU A 28 -20.06 4.67 -12.24
CA LEU A 28 -19.99 5.24 -13.59
C LEU A 28 -19.73 4.17 -14.65
N TRP A 29 -18.95 3.14 -14.31
CA TRP A 29 -18.45 2.18 -15.28
C TRP A 29 -18.93 0.75 -14.97
N THR A 30 -20.25 0.57 -14.87
CA THR A 30 -20.89 -0.70 -14.46
C THR A 30 -20.41 -1.94 -15.24
N LYS A 31 -20.08 -1.80 -16.53
CA LYS A 31 -19.66 -2.90 -17.42
C LYS A 31 -18.19 -3.32 -17.26
N ASP A 32 -17.28 -2.38 -16.95
CA ASP A 32 -15.82 -2.61 -16.85
C ASP A 32 -15.21 -2.20 -15.49
N SER A 33 -16.06 -1.98 -14.48
CA SER A 33 -15.69 -1.49 -13.14
C SER A 33 -14.54 -2.26 -12.51
N ARG A 34 -14.48 -3.59 -12.71
CA ARG A 34 -13.41 -4.46 -12.17
C ARG A 34 -12.02 -4.04 -12.65
N THR A 35 -11.84 -3.98 -13.97
CA THR A 35 -10.56 -3.64 -14.60
C THR A 35 -10.17 -2.21 -14.26
N LEU A 36 -11.14 -1.29 -14.20
CA LEU A 36 -10.89 0.12 -13.89
C LEU A 36 -10.50 0.33 -12.42
N VAL A 37 -11.11 -0.37 -11.47
CA VAL A 37 -10.75 -0.28 -10.05
C VAL A 37 -9.34 -0.83 -9.80
N VAL A 38 -8.96 -1.92 -10.48
CA VAL A 38 -7.60 -2.47 -10.41
C VAL A 38 -6.59 -1.57 -11.13
N GLY A 39 -6.94 -1.02 -12.30
CA GLY A 39 -6.12 -0.05 -13.03
C GLY A 39 -5.89 1.25 -12.26
N LEU A 40 -6.91 1.74 -11.53
CA LEU A 40 -6.78 2.88 -10.63
C LEU A 40 -5.77 2.59 -9.50
N HIS A 41 -5.81 1.37 -8.95
CA HIS A 41 -4.84 0.92 -7.95
C HIS A 41 -3.43 0.72 -8.52
N LEU A 42 -3.29 0.37 -9.80
CA LEU A 42 -1.99 0.35 -10.48
C LEU A 42 -1.38 1.75 -10.54
N VAL A 43 -2.16 2.77 -10.91
CA VAL A 43 -1.71 4.17 -10.92
C VAL A 43 -1.29 4.61 -9.52
N PHE A 44 -2.05 4.22 -8.49
CA PHE A 44 -1.67 4.44 -7.09
C PHE A 44 -0.32 3.79 -6.75
N ASN A 45 -0.12 2.51 -7.12
CA ASN A 45 1.14 1.80 -6.86
C ASN A 45 2.33 2.47 -7.56
N ILE A 46 2.16 2.97 -8.78
CA ILE A 46 3.18 3.74 -9.50
C ILE A 46 3.51 5.04 -8.75
N GLY A 47 2.49 5.76 -8.25
CA GLY A 47 2.66 6.94 -7.42
C GLY A 47 3.45 6.65 -6.14
N GLY A 48 3.23 5.49 -5.51
CA GLY A 48 3.99 5.02 -4.36
C GLY A 48 5.49 4.82 -4.64
N VAL A 49 5.85 4.42 -5.85
CA VAL A 49 7.26 4.30 -6.27
C VAL A 49 7.86 5.67 -6.61
N LEU A 50 7.13 6.52 -7.33
CA LEU A 50 7.64 7.83 -7.77
C LEU A 50 7.79 8.84 -6.62
N SER A 51 6.92 8.77 -5.60
CA SER A 51 6.89 9.73 -4.49
C SER A 51 8.23 9.82 -3.73
N PRO A 52 8.85 8.69 -3.29
CA PRO A 52 10.18 8.71 -2.69
C PRO A 52 11.27 9.29 -3.60
N LEU A 53 11.23 9.06 -4.92
CA LEU A 53 12.22 9.60 -5.86
C LEU A 53 12.13 11.13 -5.97
N ILE A 54 10.91 11.66 -5.99
CA ILE A 54 10.65 13.11 -6.04
C ILE A 54 11.12 13.79 -4.73
N ILE A 55 10.95 13.11 -3.60
CA ILE A 55 11.26 13.64 -2.26
C ILE A 55 12.75 13.48 -1.89
N ALA A 56 13.42 12.45 -2.39
CA ALA A 56 14.82 12.10 -2.09
C ALA A 56 15.81 13.29 -2.05
N PRO A 57 15.85 14.21 -3.05
CA PRO A 57 16.82 15.31 -3.04
C PRO A 57 16.60 16.32 -1.90
N TYR A 58 15.42 16.35 -1.30
CA TYR A 58 15.06 17.29 -0.23
C TYR A 58 15.29 16.72 1.18
N LEU A 59 15.60 15.41 1.28
CA LEU A 59 15.90 14.72 2.53
C LEU A 59 17.40 14.69 2.87
N MET A 60 18.29 14.97 1.91
CA MET A 60 19.73 14.95 2.14
C MET A 60 20.20 16.22 2.86
N THR A 61 20.82 16.04 4.02
CA THR A 61 21.49 17.11 4.77
C THR A 61 22.73 17.55 3.99
N ASN A 62 22.73 18.79 3.51
CA ASN A 62 23.93 19.37 2.91
C ASN A 62 24.88 19.72 4.06
N VAL A 63 25.92 18.92 4.28
CA VAL A 63 26.99 19.26 5.22
C VAL A 63 27.87 20.31 4.56
N VAL A 64 27.63 21.58 4.86
CA VAL A 64 28.51 22.67 4.44
C VAL A 64 29.69 22.70 5.41
N VAL A 65 30.86 22.22 4.97
CA VAL A 65 32.12 22.42 5.69
C VAL A 65 32.59 23.84 5.40
N ARG A 66 32.40 24.75 6.37
CA ARG A 66 32.89 26.13 6.27
C ARG A 66 34.31 26.18 6.84
N ASN A 67 35.33 26.13 5.98
CA ASN A 67 36.71 26.39 6.41
C ASN A 67 36.84 27.87 6.79
N SER A 68 37.13 28.14 8.06
CA SER A 68 37.38 29.48 8.56
C SER A 68 38.84 29.84 8.38
N SER A 69 39.28 29.95 7.12
CA SER A 69 40.52 30.64 6.75
C SER A 69 40.56 30.80 5.23
N HIS A 70 40.45 32.06 4.81
CA HIS A 70 40.56 32.60 3.46
C HIS A 70 39.39 32.40 2.49
N HIS A 71 39.03 33.51 1.87
CA HIS A 71 38.01 33.70 0.83
C HIS A 71 38.25 32.78 -0.38
N VAL A 72 37.70 31.57 -0.35
CA VAL A 72 37.38 30.79 -1.56
C VAL A 72 36.07 30.07 -1.30
N GLU A 73 35.00 30.48 -1.98
CA GLU A 73 33.75 29.73 -2.05
C GLU A 73 33.95 28.49 -2.94
N ASP A 74 34.58 27.45 -2.40
CA ASP A 74 34.51 26.13 -3.03
C ASP A 74 33.29 25.39 -2.48
N GLN A 75 32.24 25.32 -3.31
CA GLN A 75 31.15 24.36 -3.13
C GLN A 75 31.70 22.94 -3.32
N ALA A 76 32.26 22.36 -2.27
CA ALA A 76 32.60 20.95 -2.26
C ALA A 76 31.30 20.12 -2.27
N TYR A 77 30.97 19.53 -3.43
CA TYR A 77 30.02 18.42 -3.49
C TYR A 77 30.57 17.28 -2.64
N ALA A 78 29.81 16.88 -1.61
CA ALA A 78 30.13 15.66 -0.88
C ALA A 78 30.13 14.49 -1.88
N PRO A 79 31.23 13.72 -2.00
CA PRO A 79 31.25 12.58 -2.89
C PRO A 79 30.30 11.51 -2.36
N ASN A 80 29.70 10.81 -3.31
CA ASN A 80 28.83 9.65 -3.13
C ASN A 80 29.37 8.73 -2.02
N CYS A 81 28.67 8.69 -0.88
CA CYS A 81 29.01 7.75 0.19
C CYS A 81 28.55 6.36 -0.25
N THR A 82 29.42 5.70 -1.01
CA THR A 82 29.25 4.32 -1.44
C THR A 82 30.46 3.49 -1.03
N ASN A 83 30.14 2.35 -0.40
CA ASN A 83 30.90 1.12 -0.21
C ASN A 83 31.85 0.99 0.98
N GLY A 84 31.66 -0.15 1.66
CA GLY A 84 32.77 -1.06 1.97
C GLY A 84 33.14 -1.18 3.44
N ASP A 85 32.53 -2.18 4.10
CA ASP A 85 33.02 -2.96 5.23
C ASP A 85 33.68 -2.29 6.45
N ASN A 86 33.03 -2.59 7.58
CA ASN A 86 33.55 -2.70 8.94
C ASN A 86 33.92 -1.42 9.71
N ASN A 87 33.01 -1.13 10.66
CA ASN A 87 33.21 -0.45 11.93
C ASN A 87 33.44 1.06 11.92
N VAL A 88 32.47 1.72 12.59
CA VAL A 88 32.46 3.12 13.05
C VAL A 88 32.19 4.13 11.95
N LEU A 89 31.07 4.86 12.12
CA LEU A 89 30.81 6.16 11.49
C LEU A 89 31.96 7.13 11.85
N ARG A 90 33.05 7.07 11.09
CA ARG A 90 34.01 8.16 10.93
C ARG A 90 33.74 8.77 9.57
N CYS A 91 32.99 9.87 9.54
CA CYS A 91 33.19 10.86 8.50
C CYS A 91 34.61 11.41 8.70
N SER A 92 35.60 10.76 8.11
CA SER A 92 36.97 11.25 8.10
C SER A 92 37.00 12.55 7.30
N ALA A 93 37.34 13.63 7.98
CA ALA A 93 37.77 14.86 7.35
C ALA A 93 38.89 14.55 6.36
N ILE A 94 38.71 15.02 5.12
CA ILE A 94 39.71 15.44 4.13
C ILE A 94 41.12 14.87 4.38
N ASN A 95 41.51 13.85 3.60
CA ASN A 95 42.91 13.54 3.36
C ASN A 95 43.53 14.71 2.58
N LEU A 96 44.14 15.66 3.28
CA LEU A 96 45.06 16.62 2.68
C LEU A 96 46.48 16.03 2.81
N SER A 97 47.02 15.58 1.70
CA SER A 97 48.40 15.08 1.62
C SER A 97 49.40 16.21 1.93
N THR A 98 50.22 15.96 2.95
CA THR A 98 51.61 16.41 3.12
C THR A 98 51.87 17.90 3.30
N SER A 99 52.07 18.34 4.56
CA SER A 99 53.35 18.95 4.99
C SER A 99 53.46 18.97 6.52
N ASN A 100 54.64 18.61 7.05
CA ASN A 100 55.01 18.69 8.46
C ASN A 100 54.71 20.07 9.05
N THR A 101 53.73 20.17 9.94
CA THR A 101 53.65 21.26 10.91
C THR A 101 53.25 20.69 12.26
N THR A 102 53.89 21.25 13.28
CA THR A 102 53.98 20.80 14.66
C THR A 102 52.64 20.64 15.36
N PHE A 103 52.56 19.60 16.20
CA PHE A 103 51.47 19.29 17.11
C PHE A 103 51.21 20.49 18.05
N GLU A 104 50.24 21.34 17.71
CA GLU A 104 49.63 22.26 18.67
C GLU A 104 48.26 21.71 19.07
N ASN A 105 48.04 21.64 20.39
CA ASN A 105 46.84 21.13 21.04
C ASN A 105 45.59 21.80 20.46
N THR A 106 44.91 21.10 19.55
CA THR A 106 43.59 21.50 19.11
C THR A 106 42.61 21.11 20.20
N THR A 107 42.39 22.00 21.17
CA THR A 107 41.19 21.94 22.00
C THR A 107 40.01 22.01 21.06
N ILE A 108 39.26 20.91 20.94
CA ILE A 108 37.95 20.90 20.30
C ILE A 108 37.06 21.78 21.16
N SER A 109 37.06 23.08 20.88
CA SER A 109 36.00 23.97 21.33
C SER A 109 34.74 23.42 20.69
N MET A 110 33.89 22.78 21.50
CA MET A 110 32.49 22.57 21.15
C MET A 110 31.98 23.94 20.72
N LEU A 111 31.78 24.10 19.41
CA LEU A 111 31.24 25.31 18.82
C LEU A 111 29.89 25.53 19.48
N GLY A 112 29.88 26.51 20.39
CA GLY A 112 28.69 27.08 20.95
C GLY A 112 27.85 27.69 19.84
N ASP A 113 26.55 27.50 20.02
CA ASP A 113 25.48 28.41 19.65
C ASP A 113 25.31 28.77 18.16
N GLY A 114 24.19 28.31 17.59
CA GLY A 114 23.58 28.98 16.43
C GLY A 114 23.65 28.32 15.06
N GLN A 115 24.12 27.07 14.90
CA GLN A 115 23.92 26.36 13.62
C GLN A 115 22.45 25.92 13.51
N LYS A 116 21.58 26.81 13.01
CA LYS A 116 20.22 26.47 12.60
C LYS A 116 20.32 25.39 11.50
N PHE A 117 20.18 24.13 11.89
CA PHE A 117 19.91 23.04 10.96
C PHE A 117 18.57 23.33 10.27
N THR A 118 18.59 24.02 9.13
CA THR A 118 17.39 24.23 8.34
C THR A 118 17.12 22.95 7.56
N SER A 119 16.32 22.06 8.13
CA SER A 119 15.83 20.87 7.43
C SER A 119 15.00 21.30 6.20
N LYS A 120 15.44 20.91 5.00
CA LYS A 120 14.73 21.15 3.71
C LYS A 120 13.48 20.29 3.56
N ILE A 121 13.13 19.51 4.57
CA ILE A 121 11.98 18.60 4.57
C ILE A 121 10.65 19.32 4.30
N HIS A 122 10.54 20.59 4.69
CA HIS A 122 9.34 21.40 4.43
C HIS A 122 9.01 21.48 2.93
N ILE A 123 10.01 21.42 2.03
CA ILE A 123 9.79 21.40 0.58
C ILE A 123 9.04 20.13 0.15
N ALA A 124 9.43 18.97 0.70
CA ALA A 124 8.75 17.71 0.43
C ALA A 124 7.28 17.74 0.88
N TYR A 125 7.02 18.26 2.09
CA TYR A 125 5.66 18.43 2.59
C TYR A 125 4.84 19.43 1.76
N ILE A 126 5.44 20.51 1.27
CA ILE A 126 4.78 21.48 0.38
C ILE A 126 4.41 20.81 -0.95
N ILE A 127 5.32 20.03 -1.56
CA ILE A 127 5.04 19.30 -2.81
C ILE A 127 3.86 18.32 -2.64
N SER A 128 3.85 17.56 -1.54
CA SER A 128 2.74 16.66 -1.21
C SER A 128 1.43 17.43 -0.97
N ALA A 129 1.48 18.52 -0.20
CA ALA A 129 0.30 19.35 0.09
C ALA A 129 -0.29 20.00 -1.16
N VAL A 130 0.54 20.55 -2.05
CA VAL A 130 0.11 21.13 -3.33
C VAL A 130 -0.52 20.07 -4.23
N SER A 131 0.07 18.87 -4.30
CA SER A 131 -0.50 17.75 -5.06
C SER A 131 -1.89 17.37 -4.54
N CYS A 132 -2.05 17.26 -3.22
CA CYS A 132 -3.35 16.98 -2.59
C CYS A 132 -4.37 18.09 -2.87
N LEU A 133 -3.99 19.36 -2.77
CA LEU A 133 -4.85 20.50 -3.06
C LEU A 133 -5.29 20.52 -4.53
N LEU A 134 -4.39 20.19 -5.46
CA LEU A 134 -4.70 20.14 -6.88
C LEU A 134 -5.71 19.04 -7.19
N VAL A 135 -5.55 17.85 -6.60
CA VAL A 135 -6.54 16.76 -6.72
C VAL A 135 -7.89 17.18 -6.13
N ALA A 136 -7.90 17.80 -4.94
CA ALA A 136 -9.12 18.29 -4.31
C ALA A 136 -9.83 19.35 -5.17
N PHE A 137 -9.07 20.28 -5.76
CA PHE A 137 -9.59 21.30 -6.66
C PHE A 137 -10.18 20.71 -7.94
N LEU A 138 -9.53 19.70 -8.54
CA LEU A 138 -10.08 18.97 -9.70
C LEU A 138 -11.40 18.28 -9.38
N PHE A 139 -11.50 17.59 -8.24
CA PHE A 139 -12.76 16.96 -7.80
C PHE A 139 -13.87 17.99 -7.50
N MET A 140 -13.53 19.11 -6.86
CA MET A 140 -14.46 20.21 -6.64
C MET A 140 -14.93 20.83 -7.96
N SER A 141 -14.01 21.08 -8.90
CA SER A 141 -14.32 21.59 -10.22
C SER A 141 -15.24 20.65 -11.00
N LEU A 142 -15.00 19.33 -10.96
CA LEU A 142 -15.89 18.33 -11.54
C LEU A 142 -17.27 18.31 -10.86
N TYR A 143 -17.33 18.41 -9.53
CA TYR A 143 -18.59 18.44 -8.78
C TYR A 143 -19.46 19.66 -9.13
N PHE A 144 -18.84 20.83 -9.28
CA PHE A 144 -19.55 22.08 -9.63
C PHE A 144 -19.79 22.24 -11.14
N SER A 145 -19.11 21.48 -11.98
CA SER A 145 -19.31 21.52 -13.43
C SER A 145 -20.71 21.04 -13.79
N LYS A 146 -21.56 21.94 -14.31
CA LYS A 146 -22.90 21.61 -14.86
C LYS A 146 -22.85 20.48 -15.88
N LYS A 147 -21.76 20.38 -16.66
CA LYS A 147 -21.49 19.28 -17.59
C LYS A 147 -21.44 17.92 -16.91
N TRP A 148 -20.89 17.83 -15.70
CA TRP A 148 -20.83 16.58 -14.94
C TRP A 148 -22.22 16.16 -14.46
N LYS A 149 -23.03 17.09 -13.97
CA LYS A 149 -24.43 16.81 -13.58
C LYS A 149 -25.26 16.30 -14.76
N CYS A 150 -25.13 16.93 -15.94
CA CYS A 150 -25.77 16.44 -17.16
C CYS A 150 -25.23 15.09 -17.63
N PHE A 151 -23.91 14.87 -17.54
CA PHE A 151 -23.29 13.60 -17.95
C PHE A 151 -23.70 12.44 -17.04
N VAL A 152 -23.68 12.62 -15.72
CA VAL A 152 -24.15 11.62 -14.75
C VAL A 152 -25.64 11.33 -14.95
N HIS A 153 -26.45 12.38 -15.17
CA HIS A 153 -27.88 12.21 -15.45
C HIS A 153 -28.11 11.47 -16.79
N SER A 154 -27.36 11.81 -17.84
CA SER A 154 -27.39 11.15 -19.15
C SER A 154 -26.96 9.68 -19.07
N ILE A 155 -25.97 9.35 -18.25
CA ILE A 155 -25.55 7.94 -18.02
C ILE A 155 -26.64 7.18 -17.27
N GLY A 156 -27.23 7.76 -16.22
CA GLY A 156 -28.33 7.13 -15.48
C GLY A 156 -29.53 6.79 -16.38
N VAL A 157 -29.90 7.71 -17.27
CA VAL A 157 -30.98 7.51 -18.25
C VAL A 157 -30.58 6.55 -19.37
N ALA A 158 -29.33 6.58 -19.85
CA ALA A 158 -28.84 5.63 -20.84
C ALA A 158 -28.81 4.20 -20.29
N THR A 159 -28.43 4.00 -19.02
CA THR A 159 -28.47 2.68 -18.37
C THR A 159 -29.87 2.11 -18.17
N GLU A 160 -30.92 2.95 -18.17
CA GLU A 160 -32.32 2.49 -18.15
C GLU A 160 -32.87 2.20 -19.56
N ASN A 161 -32.43 2.94 -20.58
CA ASN A 161 -32.96 2.85 -21.95
C ASN A 161 -32.18 1.92 -22.89
N ASP A 162 -30.92 1.57 -22.59
CA ASP A 162 -30.17 0.61 -23.40
C ASP A 162 -30.71 -0.80 -23.13
N GLY A 163 -31.58 -1.27 -24.02
CA GLY A 163 -32.34 -2.53 -24.01
C GLY A 163 -31.53 -3.82 -24.05
N THR A 164 -30.40 -3.89 -23.34
CA THR A 164 -29.71 -5.13 -22.94
C THR A 164 -30.17 -5.61 -21.55
N GLY A 165 -31.40 -5.24 -21.16
CA GLY A 165 -32.03 -5.50 -19.85
C GLY A 165 -32.30 -6.96 -19.48
N GLY A 166 -31.77 -7.94 -20.22
CA GLY A 166 -31.91 -9.37 -19.89
C GLY A 166 -31.01 -9.84 -18.74
N GLU A 167 -29.73 -9.44 -18.73
CA GLU A 167 -28.75 -9.92 -17.73
C GLU A 167 -28.57 -8.97 -16.54
N VAL A 168 -28.60 -7.66 -16.77
CA VAL A 168 -28.43 -6.65 -15.70
C VAL A 168 -29.66 -6.58 -14.80
N SER A 169 -30.88 -6.66 -15.37
CA SER A 169 -32.13 -6.72 -14.59
C SER A 169 -32.23 -8.01 -13.76
N LYS A 170 -31.72 -9.15 -14.26
CA LYS A 170 -31.65 -10.42 -13.50
C LYS A 170 -30.65 -10.37 -12.35
N LYS A 171 -29.46 -9.78 -12.54
CA LYS A 171 -28.49 -9.58 -11.45
C LYS A 171 -29.01 -8.61 -10.40
N GLU A 172 -29.69 -7.54 -10.81
CA GLU A 172 -30.25 -6.55 -9.87
C GLU A 172 -31.44 -7.11 -9.08
N LYS A 173 -32.36 -7.84 -9.73
CA LYS A 173 -33.47 -8.53 -9.06
C LYS A 173 -33.00 -9.65 -8.13
N SER A 174 -31.94 -10.40 -8.47
CA SER A 174 -31.40 -11.46 -7.61
C SER A 174 -30.61 -10.92 -6.40
N GLN A 175 -29.84 -9.84 -6.55
CA GLN A 175 -29.13 -9.18 -5.43
C GLN A 175 -30.08 -8.50 -4.43
N LEU A 176 -31.29 -8.10 -4.86
CA LEU A 176 -32.32 -7.54 -3.99
C LEU A 176 -33.02 -8.59 -3.10
N LYS A 177 -33.00 -9.88 -3.46
CA LYS A 177 -33.68 -10.97 -2.73
C LYS A 177 -32.94 -11.47 -1.48
N LEU A 178 -31.66 -11.11 -1.27
CA LEU A 178 -30.90 -11.50 -0.08
C LEU A 178 -31.38 -10.79 1.20
N THR A 179 -31.52 -11.55 2.29
CA THR A 179 -31.91 -11.01 3.60
C THR A 179 -30.92 -9.96 4.10
N ARG A 180 -31.43 -8.94 4.81
CA ARG A 180 -30.60 -7.85 5.35
C ARG A 180 -29.47 -8.36 6.24
N THR A 181 -29.76 -9.36 7.07
CA THR A 181 -28.77 -9.98 7.96
C THR A 181 -27.63 -10.62 7.18
N PHE A 182 -27.95 -11.36 6.11
CA PHE A 182 -26.92 -11.98 5.27
C PHE A 182 -26.01 -10.93 4.62
N LYS A 183 -26.59 -9.84 4.09
CA LYS A 183 -25.83 -8.73 3.49
C LYS A 183 -24.87 -8.09 4.50
N ILE A 184 -25.32 -7.90 5.75
CA ILE A 184 -24.47 -7.35 6.81
C ILE A 184 -23.32 -8.31 7.13
N VAL A 185 -23.60 -9.61 7.31
CA VAL A 185 -22.56 -10.62 7.59
C VAL A 185 -21.53 -10.67 6.46
N ALA A 186 -21.97 -10.73 5.21
CA ALA A 186 -21.07 -10.74 4.05
C ALA A 186 -20.22 -9.47 3.98
N LEU A 187 -20.81 -8.29 4.22
CA LEU A 187 -20.07 -7.03 4.25
C LEU A 187 -19.01 -7.01 5.35
N VAL A 188 -19.34 -7.49 6.56
CA VAL A 188 -18.37 -7.56 7.68
C VAL A 188 -17.19 -8.46 7.32
N VAL A 189 -17.44 -9.61 6.70
CA VAL A 189 -16.37 -10.52 6.23
C VAL A 189 -15.48 -9.83 5.19
N MET A 190 -16.07 -9.17 4.19
CA MET A 190 -15.30 -8.48 3.13
C MET A 190 -14.49 -7.29 3.66
N ILE A 191 -15.04 -6.54 4.61
CA ILE A 191 -14.31 -5.47 5.32
C ILE A 191 -13.16 -6.05 6.13
N THR A 192 -13.37 -7.21 6.77
CA THR A 192 -12.33 -7.89 7.56
C THR A 192 -11.19 -8.35 6.65
N ILE A 193 -11.48 -8.99 5.52
CA ILE A 193 -10.47 -9.37 4.50
C ILE A 193 -9.66 -8.15 4.04
N SER A 194 -10.34 -7.05 3.70
CA SER A 194 -9.68 -5.81 3.28
C SER A 194 -8.79 -5.24 4.38
N THR A 195 -9.27 -5.28 5.62
CA THR A 195 -8.55 -4.75 6.78
C THR A 195 -7.31 -5.57 7.10
N LEU A 196 -7.41 -6.91 7.16
CA LEU A 196 -6.26 -7.78 7.39
C LEU A 196 -5.23 -7.66 6.26
N SER A 197 -5.66 -7.71 5.00
CA SER A 197 -4.73 -7.61 3.86
C SER A 197 -3.96 -6.28 3.86
N LYS A 198 -4.62 -5.16 4.16
CA LYS A 198 -3.96 -3.85 4.31
C LYS A 198 -3.11 -3.75 5.57
N ALA A 199 -3.53 -4.33 6.67
CA ALA A 199 -2.76 -4.39 7.91
C ALA A 199 -1.42 -5.12 7.69
N ILE A 200 -1.44 -6.27 7.00
CA ILE A 200 -0.24 -7.02 6.61
C ILE A 200 0.67 -6.15 5.72
N ASP A 201 0.10 -5.52 4.68
CA ASP A 201 0.84 -4.68 3.72
C ASP A 201 1.64 -3.57 4.42
N HIS A 202 0.97 -2.77 5.25
CA HIS A 202 1.60 -1.64 5.93
C HIS A 202 2.62 -2.07 6.98
N ALA A 203 2.31 -3.08 7.80
CA ALA A 203 3.24 -3.55 8.81
C ALA A 203 4.49 -4.19 8.18
N PHE A 204 4.32 -4.94 7.09
CA PHE A 204 5.45 -5.55 6.41
C PHE A 204 6.36 -4.50 5.79
N ALA A 205 5.80 -3.55 5.02
CA ALA A 205 6.58 -2.49 4.39
C ALA A 205 7.34 -1.64 5.42
N ALA A 206 6.69 -1.28 6.55
CA ALA A 206 7.28 -0.45 7.59
C ALA A 206 8.46 -1.13 8.32
N TYR A 207 8.40 -2.45 8.52
CA TYR A 207 9.38 -3.17 9.33
C TYR A 207 10.36 -4.04 8.54
N LEU A 208 10.16 -4.27 7.23
CA LEU A 208 11.02 -5.15 6.43
C LEU A 208 12.50 -4.74 6.50
N SER A 209 12.81 -3.48 6.20
CA SER A 209 14.19 -2.99 6.21
C SER A 209 14.81 -3.06 7.61
N ALA A 210 14.04 -2.65 8.64
CA ALA A 210 14.48 -2.72 10.03
C ALA A 210 14.75 -4.17 10.46
N PHE A 211 13.87 -5.11 10.13
CA PHE A 211 14.04 -6.53 10.41
C PHE A 211 15.32 -7.10 9.77
N CYS A 212 15.61 -6.77 8.51
CA CYS A 212 16.82 -7.22 7.84
C CYS A 212 18.11 -6.70 8.50
N VAL A 213 18.14 -5.44 8.91
CA VAL A 213 19.31 -4.86 9.59
C VAL A 213 19.43 -5.40 11.02
N ASP A 214 18.33 -5.36 11.77
CA ASP A 214 18.34 -5.57 13.21
C ASP A 214 18.29 -7.06 13.63
N ALA A 215 17.66 -7.91 12.81
CA ALA A 215 17.51 -9.34 13.12
C ALA A 215 18.43 -10.23 12.27
N LEU A 216 18.65 -9.88 11.00
CA LEU A 216 19.48 -10.67 10.07
C LEU A 216 20.91 -10.12 9.92
N HIS A 217 21.21 -8.98 10.54
CA HIS A 217 22.51 -8.30 10.46
C HIS A 217 22.95 -7.97 9.02
N TRP A 218 21.99 -7.73 8.12
CA TRP A 218 22.30 -7.29 6.77
C TRP A 218 22.74 -5.83 6.77
N SER A 219 23.49 -5.44 5.73
CA SER A 219 23.80 -4.04 5.50
C SER A 219 22.51 -3.24 5.24
N THR A 220 22.50 -1.97 5.65
CA THR A 220 21.40 -1.05 5.37
C THR A 220 21.14 -0.93 3.87
N GLN A 221 22.19 -1.04 3.05
CA GLN A 221 22.10 -1.03 1.59
C GLN A 221 21.34 -2.24 1.05
N ASN A 222 21.69 -3.47 1.46
CA ASN A 222 21.02 -4.69 1.01
C ASN A 222 19.54 -4.71 1.42
N SER A 223 19.24 -4.24 2.64
CA SER A 223 17.87 -4.14 3.17
C SER A 223 17.03 -3.10 2.39
N SER A 224 17.66 -2.01 1.96
CA SER A 224 17.03 -1.00 1.12
C SER A 224 16.75 -1.53 -0.29
N TYR A 225 17.69 -2.24 -0.90
CA TYR A 225 17.47 -2.87 -2.21
C TYR A 225 16.35 -3.93 -2.17
N LEU A 226 16.25 -4.70 -1.10
CA LEU A 226 15.16 -5.66 -0.90
C LEU A 226 13.80 -4.96 -0.86
N THR A 227 13.72 -3.86 -0.11
CA THR A 227 12.49 -3.05 -0.02
C THR A 227 12.11 -2.46 -1.37
N SER A 228 13.09 -1.98 -2.14
CA SER A 228 12.85 -1.50 -3.52
C SER A 228 12.35 -2.62 -4.43
N ALA A 229 12.95 -3.81 -4.37
CA ALA A 229 12.51 -4.96 -5.17
C ALA A 229 11.07 -5.38 -4.82
N TYR A 230 10.73 -5.38 -3.53
CA TYR A 230 9.36 -5.58 -3.06
C TYR A 230 8.39 -4.59 -3.75
N PHE A 231 8.66 -3.29 -3.72
CA PHE A 231 7.79 -2.28 -4.35
C PHE A 231 7.72 -2.39 -5.89
N VAL A 232 8.83 -2.72 -6.56
CA VAL A 232 8.83 -2.99 -8.00
C VAL A 232 7.90 -4.16 -8.33
N CYS A 233 7.95 -5.24 -7.55
CA CYS A 233 7.05 -6.37 -7.70
C CYS A 233 5.59 -6.01 -7.43
N VAL A 234 5.29 -5.04 -6.56
CA VAL A 234 3.93 -4.49 -6.40
C VAL A 234 3.40 -3.89 -7.70
N VAL A 235 4.21 -3.08 -8.38
CA VAL A 235 3.83 -2.46 -9.65
C VAL A 235 3.64 -3.52 -10.74
N ILE A 236 4.56 -4.48 -10.85
CA ILE A 236 4.47 -5.59 -11.80
C ILE A 236 3.21 -6.43 -11.53
N GLY A 237 2.93 -6.74 -10.26
CA GLY A 237 1.73 -7.46 -9.85
C GLY A 237 0.45 -6.72 -10.23
N GLY A 238 0.40 -5.41 -10.03
CA GLY A 238 -0.75 -4.57 -10.42
C GLY A 238 -0.96 -4.53 -11.94
N ALA A 239 0.12 -4.43 -12.72
CA ALA A 239 0.06 -4.46 -14.18
C ALA A 239 -0.43 -5.82 -14.69
N CYS A 240 0.14 -6.90 -14.17
CA CYS A 240 -0.29 -8.26 -14.46
C CYS A 240 -1.75 -8.47 -14.09
N GLY A 241 -2.16 -8.01 -12.91
CA GLY A 241 -3.52 -8.18 -12.42
C GLY A 241 -4.57 -7.40 -13.20
N THR A 242 -4.25 -6.21 -13.70
CA THR A 242 -5.14 -5.44 -14.58
C THR A 242 -5.46 -6.21 -15.88
N ILE A 243 -4.49 -6.96 -16.41
CA ILE A 243 -4.68 -7.82 -17.58
C ILE A 243 -5.47 -9.07 -17.16
N MET A 244 -5.05 -9.72 -16.07
CA MET A 244 -5.59 -11.01 -15.64
C MET A 244 -7.07 -10.93 -15.22
N THR A 245 -7.52 -9.80 -14.70
CA THR A 245 -8.93 -9.58 -14.34
C THR A 245 -9.89 -9.57 -15.51
N LYS A 246 -9.39 -9.44 -16.75
CA LYS A 246 -10.20 -9.56 -17.96
C LYS A 246 -10.43 -11.02 -18.36
N VAL A 247 -9.49 -11.89 -18.02
CA VAL A 247 -9.46 -13.28 -18.51
C VAL A 247 -9.95 -14.26 -17.44
N THR A 248 -9.82 -13.89 -16.17
CA THR A 248 -10.02 -14.78 -15.02
C THR A 248 -11.21 -14.36 -14.19
N SER A 249 -11.91 -15.33 -13.58
CA SER A 249 -12.95 -15.02 -12.59
C SER A 249 -12.35 -14.32 -11.36
N LEU A 250 -13.04 -13.30 -10.87
CA LEU A 250 -12.59 -12.45 -9.77
C LEU A 250 -12.24 -13.25 -8.50
N ILE A 251 -13.12 -14.17 -8.12
CA ILE A 251 -12.98 -15.01 -6.93
C ILE A 251 -11.74 -15.91 -7.06
N MET A 252 -11.55 -16.56 -8.21
CA MET A 252 -10.40 -17.44 -8.43
C MET A 252 -9.09 -16.67 -8.43
N TYR A 253 -9.07 -15.49 -9.04
CA TYR A 253 -7.86 -14.67 -9.09
C TYR A 253 -7.49 -14.11 -7.71
N GLU A 254 -8.46 -13.61 -6.95
CA GLU A 254 -8.24 -13.18 -5.55
C GLU A 254 -7.75 -14.34 -4.68
N GLY A 255 -8.32 -15.54 -4.84
CA GLY A 255 -7.87 -16.75 -4.14
C GLY A 255 -6.45 -17.16 -4.48
N LEU A 256 -6.05 -17.05 -5.75
CA LEU A 256 -4.67 -17.30 -6.18
C LEU A 256 -3.70 -16.34 -5.48
N GLN A 257 -4.06 -15.05 -5.38
CA GLN A 257 -3.22 -14.06 -4.73
C GLN A 257 -3.11 -14.28 -3.21
N VAL A 258 -4.21 -14.63 -2.53
CA VAL A 258 -4.19 -15.00 -1.11
C VAL A 258 -3.30 -16.24 -0.88
N ALA A 259 -3.38 -17.23 -1.77
CA ALA A 259 -2.52 -18.42 -1.69
C ALA A 259 -1.04 -18.09 -1.93
N LEU A 260 -0.73 -17.27 -2.94
CA LEU A 260 0.65 -16.81 -3.20
C LEU A 260 1.23 -16.02 -2.03
N MET A 261 0.41 -15.22 -1.35
CA MET A 261 0.82 -14.52 -0.14
C MET A 261 1.12 -15.48 1.01
N LEU A 262 0.29 -16.51 1.24
CA LEU A 262 0.58 -17.53 2.25
C LEU A 262 1.88 -18.28 1.93
N VAL A 263 2.07 -18.69 0.67
CA VAL A 263 3.32 -19.34 0.21
C VAL A 263 4.53 -18.42 0.43
N SER A 264 4.39 -17.12 0.16
CA SER A 264 5.44 -16.14 0.42
C SER A 264 5.83 -16.11 1.90
N PHE A 265 4.88 -16.03 2.84
CA PHE A 265 5.21 -15.99 4.26
C PHE A 265 5.74 -17.32 4.81
N ILE A 266 5.29 -18.45 4.28
CA ILE A 266 5.90 -19.77 4.56
C ILE A 266 7.36 -19.77 4.08
N CYS A 267 7.60 -19.33 2.85
CA CYS A 267 8.93 -19.23 2.27
C CYS A 267 9.82 -18.27 3.09
N LEU A 268 9.29 -17.14 3.53
CA LEU A 268 9.98 -16.18 4.38
C LEU A 268 10.40 -16.83 5.71
N ALA A 269 9.47 -17.49 6.40
CA ALA A 269 9.74 -18.15 7.67
C ALA A 269 10.83 -19.23 7.53
N LEU A 270 10.72 -20.08 6.51
CA LEU A 270 11.72 -21.13 6.23
C LEU A 270 13.08 -20.55 5.84
N SER A 271 13.09 -19.50 5.02
CA SER A 271 14.33 -18.87 4.54
C SER A 271 15.08 -18.21 5.68
N VAL A 272 14.37 -17.59 6.62
CA VAL A 272 14.98 -17.02 7.82
C VAL A 272 15.52 -18.12 8.75
N THR A 273 14.80 -19.23 8.95
CA THR A 273 15.31 -20.34 9.81
C THR A 273 16.54 -21.04 9.24
N HIS A 274 16.67 -21.08 7.91
CA HIS A 274 17.83 -21.66 7.23
C HIS A 274 18.91 -20.63 6.88
N SER A 275 18.77 -19.37 7.32
CA SER A 275 19.66 -18.25 6.99
C SER A 275 19.90 -18.09 5.48
N ALA A 276 18.92 -18.45 4.66
CA ALA A 276 18.98 -18.46 3.20
C ALA A 276 18.61 -17.08 2.65
N ALA A 277 19.60 -16.22 2.44
CA ALA A 277 19.36 -14.85 2.01
C ALA A 277 18.56 -14.75 0.70
N ALA A 278 18.86 -15.59 -0.29
CA ALA A 278 18.14 -15.63 -1.56
C ALA A 278 16.64 -15.93 -1.38
N GLY A 279 16.28 -16.80 -0.42
CA GLY A 279 14.89 -17.13 -0.14
C GLY A 279 14.10 -15.95 0.43
N ILE A 280 14.74 -15.08 1.21
CA ILE A 280 14.13 -13.85 1.74
C ILE A 280 13.84 -12.86 0.60
N TRP A 281 14.76 -12.74 -0.37
CA TRP A 281 14.54 -11.94 -1.58
C TRP A 281 13.34 -12.41 -2.40
N VAL A 282 13.26 -13.73 -2.63
CA VAL A 282 12.15 -14.33 -3.37
C VAL A 282 10.84 -14.15 -2.59
N ALA A 283 10.84 -14.42 -1.29
CA ALA A 283 9.65 -14.31 -0.47
C ALA A 283 9.10 -12.87 -0.44
N ALA A 284 9.93 -11.86 -0.15
CA ALA A 284 9.50 -10.47 -0.12
C ALA A 284 8.98 -10.00 -1.48
N SER A 285 9.68 -10.35 -2.57
CA SER A 285 9.26 -10.02 -3.94
C SER A 285 7.92 -10.68 -4.30
N LEU A 286 7.74 -11.95 -3.93
CA LEU A 286 6.50 -12.69 -4.15
C LEU A 286 5.33 -12.08 -3.37
N PHE A 287 5.55 -11.64 -2.12
CA PHE A 287 4.53 -10.94 -1.35
C PHE A 287 4.13 -9.62 -2.01
N GLY A 288 5.12 -8.83 -2.47
CA GLY A 288 4.88 -7.59 -3.20
C GLY A 288 4.00 -7.81 -4.44
N PHE A 289 4.31 -8.85 -5.22
CA PHE A 289 3.48 -9.25 -6.36
C PHE A 289 2.06 -9.65 -5.92
N ALA A 290 1.94 -10.53 -4.92
CA ALA A 290 0.67 -11.10 -4.50
C ALA A 290 -0.32 -10.06 -3.95
N LYS A 291 0.17 -9.15 -3.11
CA LYS A 291 -0.67 -8.16 -2.43
C LYS A 291 -1.24 -7.08 -3.36
N SER A 292 -0.61 -6.87 -4.53
CA SER A 292 -0.83 -5.73 -5.42
C SER A 292 -2.30 -5.47 -5.81
N VAL A 293 -3.11 -6.52 -5.89
CA VAL A 293 -4.49 -6.47 -6.38
C VAL A 293 -5.54 -6.95 -5.39
N ILE A 294 -5.16 -7.45 -4.20
CA ILE A 294 -6.12 -8.05 -3.26
C ILE A 294 -7.23 -7.05 -2.91
N PHE A 295 -6.88 -5.85 -2.45
CA PHE A 295 -7.86 -4.85 -2.04
C PHE A 295 -8.84 -4.40 -3.16
N PRO A 296 -8.39 -4.01 -4.37
CA PRO A 296 -9.32 -3.66 -5.44
C PRO A 296 -10.19 -4.84 -5.90
N LEU A 297 -9.69 -6.09 -5.85
CA LEU A 297 -10.48 -7.28 -6.14
C LEU A 297 -11.57 -7.50 -5.08
N THR A 298 -11.25 -7.33 -3.79
CA THR A 298 -12.22 -7.46 -2.70
C THR A 298 -13.36 -6.44 -2.82
N LEU A 299 -13.05 -5.20 -3.22
CA LEU A 299 -14.07 -4.18 -3.52
C LEU A 299 -14.96 -4.59 -4.71
N ALA A 300 -14.35 -5.01 -5.81
CA ALA A 300 -15.09 -5.50 -6.98
C ALA A 300 -15.96 -6.72 -6.64
N TRP A 301 -15.48 -7.62 -5.77
CA TRP A 301 -16.17 -8.84 -5.38
C TRP A 301 -17.39 -8.51 -4.53
N THR A 302 -17.21 -7.59 -3.58
CA THR A 302 -18.29 -7.07 -2.74
C THR A 302 -19.40 -6.46 -3.58
N ASN A 303 -19.03 -5.61 -4.55
CA ASN A 303 -19.96 -4.95 -5.45
C ASN A 303 -20.78 -5.95 -6.28
N ASP A 304 -20.12 -6.99 -6.78
CA ASP A 304 -20.72 -7.91 -7.73
C ASP A 304 -21.51 -9.05 -7.10
N SER A 305 -21.12 -9.48 -5.90
CA SER A 305 -21.68 -10.68 -5.25
C SER A 305 -22.60 -10.40 -4.07
N PHE A 306 -22.49 -9.25 -3.40
CA PHE A 306 -23.22 -9.00 -2.16
C PHE A 306 -24.05 -7.71 -2.17
N VAL A 307 -23.39 -6.55 -2.36
CA VAL A 307 -24.04 -5.24 -2.24
C VAL A 307 -23.33 -4.24 -3.15
N LYS A 308 -24.11 -3.49 -3.95
CA LYS A 308 -23.58 -2.35 -4.72
C LYS A 308 -22.88 -1.36 -3.79
N ILE A 309 -21.60 -1.09 -4.03
CA ILE A 309 -20.81 -0.23 -3.14
C ILE A 309 -21.28 1.22 -3.29
N SER A 310 -21.86 1.76 -2.23
CA SER A 310 -22.16 3.18 -2.11
C SER A 310 -20.98 3.93 -1.45
N GLY A 311 -20.98 5.26 -1.54
CA GLY A 311 -19.95 6.09 -0.87
C GLY A 311 -19.89 5.85 0.64
N LYS A 312 -21.02 5.53 1.29
CA LYS A 312 -21.06 5.19 2.73
C LYS A 312 -20.35 3.87 3.02
N ILE A 313 -20.62 2.83 2.22
CA ILE A 313 -19.99 1.51 2.36
C ILE A 313 -18.50 1.61 2.08
N SER A 314 -18.12 2.30 1.00
CA SER A 314 -16.72 2.58 0.67
C SER A 314 -16.01 3.30 1.83
N SER A 315 -16.61 4.35 2.40
CA SER A 315 -16.03 5.05 3.56
C SER A 315 -15.76 4.14 4.76
N VAL A 316 -16.66 3.19 5.05
CA VAL A 316 -16.44 2.20 6.12
C VAL A 316 -15.29 1.25 5.76
N PHE A 317 -15.21 0.75 4.52
CA PHE A 317 -14.09 -0.07 4.05
C PHE A 317 -12.75 0.64 4.29
N PHE A 318 -12.63 1.88 3.78
CA PHE A 318 -11.38 2.64 3.90
C PHE A 318 -11.03 2.96 5.35
N THR A 319 -12.00 3.38 6.16
CA THR A 319 -11.76 3.68 7.59
C THR A 319 -11.27 2.45 8.34
N SER A 320 -11.89 1.28 8.10
CA SER A 320 -11.45 0.02 8.72
C SER A 320 -10.05 -0.38 8.26
N THR A 321 -9.74 -0.27 6.96
CA THR A 321 -8.40 -0.58 6.46
C THR A 321 -7.33 0.34 7.05
N MET A 322 -7.64 1.62 7.27
CA MET A 322 -6.74 2.57 7.91
C MET A 322 -6.55 2.27 9.41
N ALA A 323 -7.62 1.88 10.10
CA ALA A 323 -7.51 1.45 11.50
C ALA A 323 -6.59 0.21 11.62
N GLY A 324 -6.74 -0.76 10.71
CA GLY A 324 -5.85 -1.93 10.62
C GLY A 324 -4.41 -1.55 10.33
N SER A 325 -4.18 -0.67 9.35
CA SER A 325 -2.82 -0.25 8.95
C SER A 325 -2.07 0.54 10.02
N VAL A 326 -2.77 1.22 10.93
CA VAL A 326 -2.15 1.90 12.08
C VAL A 326 -1.94 0.93 13.24
N THR A 327 -2.91 0.06 13.53
CA THR A 327 -2.86 -0.84 14.69
C THR A 327 -1.81 -1.93 14.51
N ASN A 328 -1.68 -2.48 13.31
CA ASN A 328 -0.84 -3.65 13.06
C ASN A 328 0.67 -3.38 13.23
N PRO A 329 1.24 -2.30 12.66
CA PRO A 329 2.63 -1.96 12.89
C PRO A 329 2.96 -1.66 14.37
N LEU A 330 2.01 -1.11 15.13
CA LEU A 330 2.19 -0.86 16.57
C LEU A 330 2.23 -2.18 17.35
N LEU A 331 1.29 -3.09 17.07
CA LEU A 331 1.25 -4.41 17.68
C LEU A 331 2.52 -5.20 17.35
N LEU A 332 2.91 -5.23 16.07
CA LEU A 332 4.13 -5.92 15.63
C LEU A 332 5.39 -5.34 16.29
N GLY A 333 5.53 -4.01 16.33
CA GLY A 333 6.66 -3.36 16.98
C GLY A 333 6.76 -3.70 18.47
N TYR A 334 5.63 -3.74 19.18
CA TYR A 334 5.58 -4.18 20.57
C TYR A 334 6.04 -5.64 20.73
N ILE A 335 5.54 -6.55 19.89
CA ILE A 335 5.89 -7.97 19.97
C ILE A 335 7.38 -8.19 19.63
N MET A 336 7.90 -7.51 18.61
CA MET A 336 9.31 -7.61 18.20
C MET A 336 10.27 -7.12 19.28
N THR A 337 9.88 -6.09 20.04
CA THR A 337 10.71 -5.53 21.12
C THR A 337 10.61 -6.31 22.43
N LYS A 338 9.45 -6.87 22.76
CA LYS A 338 9.23 -7.60 24.02
C LYS A 338 9.61 -9.07 23.98
N PHE A 339 9.39 -9.76 22.86
CA PHE A 339 9.62 -11.20 22.77
C PHE A 339 10.87 -11.53 21.97
N SER A 340 10.84 -11.27 20.65
CA SER A 340 11.96 -11.50 19.74
C SER A 340 11.64 -10.88 18.39
N LYS A 341 12.67 -10.37 17.69
CA LYS A 341 12.52 -9.83 16.33
C LYS A 341 12.02 -10.89 15.33
N MET A 342 12.23 -12.18 15.61
CA MET A 342 11.76 -13.31 14.80
C MET A 342 10.24 -13.41 14.72
N TRP A 343 9.52 -12.79 15.67
CA TRP A 343 8.07 -12.69 15.60
C TRP A 343 7.57 -11.96 14.36
N PHE A 344 8.42 -11.18 13.69
CA PHE A 344 8.12 -10.65 12.36
C PHE A 344 7.61 -11.74 11.39
N CYS A 345 8.30 -12.87 11.30
CA CYS A 345 7.90 -13.95 10.40
C CYS A 345 6.65 -14.69 10.90
N TYR A 346 6.59 -15.01 12.20
CA TYR A 346 5.46 -15.77 12.76
C TYR A 346 4.16 -14.97 12.73
N PHE A 347 4.23 -13.67 12.99
CA PHE A 347 3.09 -12.78 13.01
C PHE A 347 2.41 -12.74 11.62
N PHE A 348 3.17 -12.48 10.55
CA PHE A 348 2.60 -12.47 9.20
C PHE A 348 2.15 -13.85 8.71
N LEU A 349 2.80 -14.93 9.15
CA LEU A 349 2.33 -16.28 8.86
C LEU A 349 0.94 -16.52 9.49
N ILE A 350 0.74 -16.12 10.75
CA ILE A 350 -0.56 -16.23 11.41
C ILE A 350 -1.61 -15.37 10.70
N GLU A 351 -1.31 -14.11 10.38
CA GLU A 351 -2.24 -13.21 9.70
C GLU A 351 -2.61 -13.72 8.29
N SER A 352 -1.67 -14.32 7.55
CA SER A 352 -1.96 -14.89 6.23
C SER A 352 -2.84 -16.14 6.29
N ILE A 353 -2.69 -16.98 7.32
CA ILE A 353 -3.59 -18.11 7.59
C ILE A 353 -4.99 -17.59 7.94
N LEU A 354 -5.08 -16.57 8.80
CA LEU A 354 -6.37 -15.95 9.13
C LEU A 354 -7.05 -15.35 7.90
N LEU A 355 -6.29 -14.69 7.02
CA LEU A 355 -6.83 -14.17 5.77
C LEU A 355 -7.35 -15.28 4.87
N LEU A 356 -6.64 -16.41 4.77
CA LEU A 356 -7.10 -17.58 4.00
C LEU A 356 -8.42 -18.13 4.56
N ILE A 357 -8.56 -18.21 5.89
CA ILE A 357 -9.81 -18.64 6.54
C ILE A 357 -10.96 -17.70 6.18
N PHE A 358 -10.77 -16.38 6.30
CA PHE A 358 -11.79 -15.41 5.93
C PHE A 358 -12.13 -15.45 4.43
N TYR A 359 -11.14 -15.66 3.56
CA TYR A 359 -11.35 -15.86 2.14
C TYR A 359 -12.23 -17.09 1.87
N ILE A 360 -11.94 -18.24 2.50
CA ILE A 360 -12.75 -19.45 2.37
C ILE A 360 -14.19 -19.17 2.83
N ILE A 361 -14.38 -18.49 3.96
CA ILE A 361 -15.70 -18.08 4.45
C ILE A 361 -16.42 -17.21 3.41
N ALA A 362 -15.75 -16.22 2.81
CA ALA A 362 -16.33 -15.36 1.78
C ALA A 362 -16.72 -16.13 0.50
N VAL A 363 -15.92 -17.13 0.11
CA VAL A 363 -16.26 -18.04 -1.01
C VAL A 363 -17.50 -18.86 -0.68
N LEU A 364 -17.60 -19.43 0.53
CA LEU A 364 -18.76 -20.18 0.98
C LEU A 364 -20.02 -19.30 1.02
N LEU A 365 -19.91 -18.08 1.54
CA LEU A 365 -20.99 -17.10 1.52
C LEU A 365 -21.43 -16.78 0.09
N THR A 366 -20.49 -16.59 -0.84
CA THR A 366 -20.82 -16.33 -2.25
C THR A 366 -21.53 -17.51 -2.90
N LYS A 367 -21.10 -18.74 -2.62
CA LYS A 367 -21.78 -19.95 -3.11
C LYS A 367 -23.20 -20.06 -2.53
N HIS A 368 -23.36 -19.79 -1.24
CA HIS A 368 -24.66 -19.83 -0.58
C HIS A 368 -25.61 -18.74 -1.13
N ALA A 369 -25.11 -17.53 -1.34
CA ALA A 369 -25.88 -16.44 -1.96
C ALA A 369 -26.38 -16.83 -3.37
N LYS A 370 -25.52 -17.47 -4.18
CA LYS A 370 -25.92 -17.97 -5.51
C LYS A 370 -27.00 -19.06 -5.42
N HIS A 371 -26.95 -19.93 -4.42
CA HIS A 371 -27.96 -20.97 -4.21
C HIS A 371 -29.32 -20.36 -3.85
N ILE A 372 -29.35 -19.44 -2.88
CA ILE A 372 -30.58 -18.73 -2.47
C ILE A 372 -31.21 -17.99 -3.66
N CYS A 373 -30.39 -17.33 -4.49
CA CYS A 373 -30.90 -16.65 -5.67
C CYS A 373 -31.52 -17.63 -6.69
N ARG A 374 -30.94 -18.81 -6.86
CA ARG A 374 -31.45 -19.83 -7.79
C ARG A 374 -32.78 -20.42 -7.32
N ASP A 375 -32.90 -20.75 -6.04
CA ASP A 375 -34.12 -21.36 -5.49
C ASP A 375 -35.33 -20.40 -5.59
N ASN A 376 -35.10 -19.12 -5.31
CA ASN A 376 -36.13 -18.08 -5.44
C ASN A 376 -36.53 -17.76 -6.88
N ASP A 377 -35.74 -18.17 -7.88
CA ASP A 377 -36.08 -18.01 -9.29
C ASP A 377 -36.86 -19.23 -9.81
N SER A 378 -36.63 -20.44 -9.26
CA SER A 378 -37.46 -21.62 -9.52
C SER A 378 -38.86 -21.48 -8.95
N GLU A 379 -39.03 -21.02 -7.70
CA GLU A 379 -40.36 -20.82 -7.10
C GLU A 379 -41.20 -19.80 -7.89
N GLN A 380 -40.56 -18.82 -8.53
CA GLN A 380 -41.28 -17.81 -9.32
C GLN A 380 -41.77 -18.34 -10.67
N PHE A 381 -41.13 -19.38 -11.22
CA PHE A 381 -41.55 -20.04 -12.45
C PHE A 381 -42.72 -21.02 -12.23
N ASP A 382 -42.85 -21.59 -11.04
CA ASP A 382 -43.94 -22.52 -10.71
C ASP A 382 -45.27 -21.79 -10.38
N ILE A 383 -45.26 -20.46 -10.26
CA ILE A 383 -46.42 -19.63 -9.88
C ILE A 383 -47.01 -18.84 -11.09
N THR A 384 -46.37 -18.89 -12.26
CA THR A 384 -46.85 -18.33 -13.54
C THR A 384 -47.25 -19.43 -14.50
#